data_AF-A0A2N9NDI9-F1
#
_entry.id   AF-A0A2N9NDI9-F1
#
_cell.length_a   1.000
_cell.length_b   1.000
_cell.length_c   1.000
_cell.angle_alpha   90.00
_cell.angle_beta   90.00
_cell.angle_gamma   90.00
#
_symmetry.space_group_name_H-M   'P 1'
#
loop_
_entity.id
_entity.type
_entity.pdbx_description
1 polymer ?
#
loop_
_entity_poly.entity_id
_entity_poly.type
_entity_poly.pdbx_seq_one_letter_code
_entity_poly.pdbx_strand_id
1 'polypeptide(L)'
;MALPLTFMKFQRSFEAEADYLGLQYMYKTGYDPQAFISFFEKLQAKEKKKPGTLAKAFASHPQTPDRIEASQREIATILPARAQYIVSTSEFDDVKSRLAVIENRHKVIEEKDGSKPSLRRTSTSDKTSSGSDKSDDDRPTLKRRDDNPNQN
;
A
#
# COMPACT_ATOMS: atom_id res chain seq x y z
N MET A 1 31.58 9.03 -13.56
CA MET A 1 30.65 9.56 -14.58
C MET A 1 30.00 10.82 -14.02
N ALA A 2 30.27 11.98 -14.61
CA ALA A 2 29.63 13.24 -14.23
C ALA A 2 28.51 13.53 -15.26
N LEU A 3 27.27 13.66 -14.79
CA LEU A 3 26.15 14.06 -15.66
C LEU A 3 26.26 15.57 -15.95
N PRO A 4 26.05 16.01 -17.19
CA PRO A 4 26.13 17.43 -17.53
C PRO A 4 25.00 18.21 -16.83
N LEU A 5 25.36 19.30 -16.14
CA LEU A 5 24.43 20.18 -15.39
C LEU A 5 23.29 20.74 -16.24
N THR A 6 23.46 20.77 -17.56
CA THR A 6 22.43 21.18 -18.53
C THR A 6 21.27 20.18 -18.56
N PHE A 7 21.54 18.88 -18.55
CA PHE A 7 20.52 17.82 -18.56
C PHE A 7 19.61 17.89 -17.32
N MET A 8 20.18 18.13 -16.14
CA MET A 8 19.39 18.31 -14.91
C MET A 8 18.49 19.55 -14.93
N LYS A 9 18.90 20.64 -15.59
CA LYS A 9 18.04 21.84 -15.73
C LYS A 9 16.83 21.57 -16.63
N PHE A 10 17.03 20.83 -17.73
CA PHE A 10 15.92 20.42 -18.61
C PHE A 10 14.91 19.51 -17.88
N GLN A 11 15.39 18.58 -17.05
CA GLN A 11 14.48 17.76 -16.25
C GLN A 11 13.63 18.60 -15.28
N ARG A 12 14.21 19.60 -14.63
CA ARG A 12 13.47 20.53 -13.75
C ARG A 12 12.46 21.39 -14.51
N SER A 13 12.78 21.84 -15.73
CA SER A 13 11.80 22.58 -16.54
C SER A 13 10.63 21.69 -16.97
N PHE A 14 10.87 20.42 -17.29
CA PHE A 14 9.79 19.47 -17.62
C PHE A 14 8.91 19.16 -16.40
N GLU A 15 9.49 19.08 -15.21
CA GLU A 15 8.72 18.93 -13.97
C GLU A 15 7.80 20.13 -13.71
N ALA A 16 8.30 21.35 -13.90
CA ALA A 16 7.50 22.57 -13.75
C ALA A 16 6.36 22.65 -14.78
N GLU A 17 6.64 22.28 -16.04
CA GLU A 17 5.62 22.23 -17.08
C GLU A 17 4.56 21.16 -16.81
N ALA A 18 4.98 20.00 -16.29
CA ALA A 18 4.06 18.93 -15.89
C ALA A 18 3.14 19.36 -14.74
N ASP A 19 3.67 20.06 -13.73
CA ASP A 19 2.85 20.61 -12.64
C ASP A 19 1.83 21.63 -13.15
N TYR A 20 2.28 22.56 -13.99
CA TYR A 20 1.42 23.60 -14.59
C TYR A 20 0.26 22.99 -15.38
N LEU A 21 0.56 22.07 -16.29
CA LEU A 21 -0.46 21.39 -17.09
C LEU A 21 -1.34 20.49 -16.22
N GLY A 22 -0.78 19.82 -15.23
CA GLY A 22 -1.51 19.02 -14.26
C GLY A 22 -2.57 19.82 -13.51
N LEU A 23 -2.20 20.99 -12.97
CA LEU A 23 -3.12 21.91 -12.33
C LEU A 23 -4.22 22.40 -13.27
N GLN A 24 -3.86 22.70 -14.52
CA GLN A 24 -4.83 23.11 -15.53
C GLN A 24 -5.85 21.99 -15.81
N TYR A 25 -5.41 20.74 -15.89
CA TYR A 25 -6.31 19.60 -16.09
C TYR A 25 -7.20 19.35 -14.88
N MET A 26 -6.68 19.44 -13.65
CA MET A 26 -7.48 19.32 -12.43
C MET A 26 -8.60 20.36 -12.38
N TYR A 27 -8.26 21.62 -12.71
CA TYR A 27 -9.27 22.67 -12.75
C TYR A 27 -10.32 22.47 -13.83
N LYS A 28 -9.89 22.10 -15.05
CA LYS A 28 -10.80 21.84 -16.17
C LYS A 28 -11.78 20.71 -15.85
N THR A 29 -11.32 19.69 -15.13
CA THR A 29 -12.13 18.53 -14.69
C THR A 29 -12.96 18.82 -13.44
N GLY A 30 -12.80 19.99 -12.80
CA GLY A 30 -13.60 20.41 -11.64
C GLY A 30 -13.10 19.91 -10.28
N TYR A 31 -11.91 19.31 -10.24
CA TYR A 31 -11.24 18.96 -8.99
C TYR A 31 -10.65 20.20 -8.32
N ASP A 32 -10.53 20.16 -6.99
CA ASP A 32 -9.89 21.22 -6.22
C ASP A 32 -8.37 21.26 -6.51
N PRO A 33 -7.85 22.33 -7.12
CA PRO A 33 -6.42 22.44 -7.39
C PRO A 33 -5.58 22.67 -6.12
N GLN A 34 -6.18 23.10 -5.00
CA GLN A 34 -5.48 23.10 -3.71
C GLN A 34 -5.14 21.69 -3.22
N ALA A 35 -5.92 20.68 -3.64
CA ALA A 35 -5.65 19.29 -3.31
C ALA A 35 -4.30 18.82 -3.88
N PHE A 36 -3.81 19.44 -4.96
CA PHE A 36 -2.48 19.18 -5.52
C PHE A 36 -1.37 19.49 -4.51
N ILE A 37 -1.40 20.68 -3.90
CA ILE A 37 -0.42 21.08 -2.89
C ILE A 37 -0.52 20.18 -1.66
N SER A 38 -1.75 19.97 -1.18
CA SER A 38 -2.01 19.10 -0.02
C SER A 38 -1.53 17.65 -0.23
N PHE A 39 -1.57 17.14 -1.46
CA PHE A 39 -1.06 15.81 -1.78
C PHE A 39 0.45 15.71 -1.53
N PHE A 40 1.22 16.68 -2.01
CA PHE A 40 2.67 16.67 -1.83
C PHE A 40 3.11 16.99 -0.41
N GLU A 41 2.37 17.82 0.33
CA GLU A 41 2.61 18.01 1.77
C GLU A 41 2.42 16.69 2.53
N LYS A 42 1.34 15.95 2.25
CA LYS A 42 1.10 14.62 2.82
C LYS A 42 2.19 13.63 2.41
N LEU A 43 2.69 13.72 1.19
CA LEU A 43 3.78 12.89 0.68
C LEU A 43 5.08 13.16 1.45
N GLN A 44 5.47 14.42 1.57
CA GLN A 44 6.65 14.84 2.34
C GLN A 44 6.54 14.42 3.82
N ALA A 45 5.36 14.57 4.43
CA ALA A 45 5.13 14.13 5.79
C ALA A 45 5.30 12.60 5.96
N LYS A 46 4.84 11.82 4.98
CA LYS A 46 5.02 10.36 4.97
C LYS A 46 6.47 9.95 4.75
N GLU A 47 7.18 10.63 3.86
CA GLU A 47 8.61 10.40 3.63
C GLU A 47 9.44 10.71 4.88
N LYS A 48 9.16 11.82 5.57
CA LYS A 48 9.77 12.15 6.87
C LYS A 48 9.52 11.07 7.93
N LYS A 49 8.32 10.46 7.94
CA LYS A 49 7.96 9.43 8.92
C LYS A 49 8.57 8.06 8.60
N LYS A 50 8.72 7.71 7.32
CA LYS A 50 9.29 6.43 6.86
C LYS A 50 10.22 6.66 5.66
N PRO A 51 11.45 7.14 5.92
CA PRO A 51 12.42 7.38 4.85
C PRO A 51 12.69 6.07 4.08
N GLY A 52 12.74 6.16 2.75
CA GLY A 52 13.09 5.04 1.86
C GLY A 52 11.91 4.31 1.19
N THR A 53 10.72 4.27 1.80
CA THR A 53 9.55 3.57 1.20
C THR A 53 8.93 4.33 0.03
N LEU A 54 8.76 5.64 0.17
CA LEU A 54 8.25 6.52 -0.89
C LEU A 54 9.37 7.12 -1.74
N ALA A 55 10.59 7.12 -1.20
CA ALA A 55 11.75 7.72 -1.84
C ALA A 55 12.05 7.10 -3.22
N LYS A 56 11.78 5.81 -3.47
CA LYS A 56 12.05 5.21 -4.80
C LYS A 56 11.07 5.65 -5.89
N ALA A 57 9.78 5.72 -5.58
CA ALA A 57 8.75 6.09 -6.55
C ALA A 57 8.79 7.59 -6.89
N PHE A 58 9.19 8.42 -5.92
CA PHE A 58 9.26 9.88 -6.06
C PHE A 58 10.68 10.44 -6.15
N ALA A 59 11.73 9.59 -6.09
CA ALA A 59 13.12 10.01 -6.30
C ALA A 59 13.34 10.66 -7.66
N SER A 60 12.58 10.23 -8.67
CA SER A 60 12.72 10.78 -10.01
C SER A 60 12.16 12.19 -10.13
N HIS A 61 11.10 12.55 -9.40
CA HIS A 61 10.44 13.86 -9.47
C HIS A 61 10.13 14.38 -8.04
N PRO A 62 11.15 14.77 -7.27
CA PRO A 62 10.95 15.32 -5.94
C PRO A 62 10.31 16.70 -6.05
N GLN A 63 9.18 16.91 -5.37
CA GLN A 63 8.64 18.26 -5.27
C GLN A 63 9.51 19.11 -4.35
N THR A 64 10.17 20.11 -4.93
CA THR A 64 10.94 21.10 -4.17
C THR A 64 10.03 22.22 -3.66
N PRO A 65 10.42 22.93 -2.58
CA PRO A 65 9.66 24.10 -2.09
C PRO A 65 9.38 25.13 -3.19
N ASP A 66 10.36 25.38 -4.08
CA ASP A 66 10.22 26.30 -5.20
C ASP A 66 9.08 25.91 -6.17
N ARG A 67 8.84 24.61 -6.38
CA ARG A 67 7.75 24.09 -7.23
C ARG A 67 6.38 24.29 -6.59
N ILE A 68 6.30 24.15 -5.26
CA ILE A 68 5.06 24.39 -4.51
C ILE A 68 4.67 25.87 -4.62
N GLU A 69 5.64 26.78 -4.47
CA GLU A 69 5.38 28.21 -4.64
C GLU A 69 4.95 28.56 -6.07
N ALA A 70 5.58 27.97 -7.09
CA ALA A 70 5.16 28.15 -8.48
C ALA A 70 3.72 27.68 -8.70
N SER A 71 3.39 26.47 -8.22
CA SER A 71 2.05 25.90 -8.27
C SER A 71 1.01 26.79 -7.57
N GLN A 72 1.35 27.37 -6.41
CA GLN A 72 0.48 28.30 -5.69
C GLN A 72 0.20 29.57 -6.49
N ARG A 73 1.23 30.15 -7.13
CA ARG A 73 1.06 31.33 -7.99
C ARG A 73 0.20 31.01 -9.22
N GLU A 74 0.37 29.84 -9.81
CA GLU A 74 -0.42 29.38 -10.95
C GLU A 74 -1.89 29.20 -10.57
N ILE A 75 -2.16 28.58 -9.42
CA ILE A 75 -3.51 28.47 -8.86
C ILE A 75 -4.15 29.84 -8.69
N ALA A 76 -3.42 30.80 -8.10
CA ALA A 76 -3.93 32.15 -7.91
C ALA A 76 -4.22 32.88 -9.24
N THR A 77 -3.51 32.52 -10.31
CA THR A 77 -3.58 33.21 -11.61
C THR A 77 -4.64 32.61 -12.54
N ILE A 78 -4.82 31.30 -12.53
CA ILE A 78 -5.58 30.57 -13.57
C ILE A 78 -7.06 30.37 -13.18
N LEU A 79 -7.41 30.57 -11.91
CA LEU A 79 -8.62 29.97 -11.34
C LEU A 79 -9.56 31.00 -10.70
N PRO A 80 -10.58 31.48 -11.42
CA PRO A 80 -11.74 32.03 -10.74
C PRO A 80 -12.33 30.94 -9.84
N ALA A 81 -12.55 31.29 -8.58
CA ALA A 81 -13.07 30.37 -7.58
C ALA A 81 -14.41 29.80 -8.04
N ARG A 82 -14.50 28.48 -8.15
CA ARG A 82 -15.78 27.80 -8.39
C ARG A 82 -16.51 27.62 -7.07
N ALA A 83 -17.84 27.64 -7.12
CA ALA A 83 -18.68 27.46 -5.94
C ALA A 83 -18.54 26.07 -5.31
N GLN A 84 -18.17 25.05 -6.10
CA GLN A 84 -18.05 23.66 -5.67
C GLN A 84 -16.89 23.01 -6.42
N TYR A 85 -16.09 22.22 -5.68
CA TYR A 85 -15.00 21.41 -6.22
C TYR A 85 -15.20 19.94 -5.83
N ILE A 86 -14.73 19.04 -6.69
CA ILE A 86 -14.68 17.61 -6.38
C ILE A 86 -13.41 17.36 -5.56
N VAL A 87 -13.55 16.91 -4.32
CA VAL A 87 -12.43 16.63 -3.40
C VAL A 87 -12.14 15.14 -3.27
N SER A 88 -13.20 14.33 -3.08
CA SER A 88 -13.10 12.87 -3.05
C SER A 88 -14.34 12.24 -3.67
N THR A 89 -14.19 11.01 -4.17
CA THR A 89 -15.27 10.17 -4.68
C THR A 89 -15.37 8.91 -3.82
N SER A 90 -16.56 8.31 -3.71
CA SER A 90 -16.74 7.05 -3.00
C SER A 90 -15.87 5.94 -3.58
N GLU A 91 -15.76 5.90 -4.91
CA GLU A 91 -14.91 4.94 -5.64
C GLU A 91 -13.44 5.02 -5.22
N PHE A 92 -12.93 6.24 -4.95
CA PHE A 92 -11.56 6.42 -4.48
C PHE A 92 -11.35 5.77 -3.11
N ASP A 93 -12.30 5.94 -2.19
CA ASP A 93 -12.21 5.37 -0.85
C ASP A 93 -12.33 3.82 -0.88
N ASP A 94 -13.19 3.28 -1.75
CA ASP A 94 -13.32 1.84 -1.96
C ASP A 94 -12.01 1.23 -2.48
N VAL A 95 -11.39 1.83 -3.50
CA VAL A 95 -10.12 1.38 -4.06
C VAL A 95 -8.99 1.51 -3.04
N LYS A 96 -8.95 2.62 -2.30
CA LYS A 96 -7.96 2.86 -1.25
C LYS A 96 -8.04 1.83 -0.13
N SER A 97 -9.25 1.50 0.34
CA SER A 97 -9.45 0.49 1.36
C SER A 97 -9.00 -0.89 0.88
N ARG A 98 -9.33 -1.25 -0.37
CA ARG A 98 -8.92 -2.51 -0.99
C ARG A 98 -7.40 -2.61 -1.12
N LEU A 99 -6.73 -1.55 -1.55
CA LEU A 99 -5.27 -1.52 -1.68
C LEU A 99 -4.58 -1.66 -0.32
N ALA A 100 -5.09 -0.97 0.71
CA ALA A 100 -4.55 -1.08 2.07
C ALA A 100 -4.62 -2.51 2.62
N VAL A 101 -5.70 -3.26 2.33
CA VAL A 101 -5.81 -4.67 2.71
C VAL A 101 -4.75 -5.53 2.01
N ILE A 102 -4.48 -5.28 0.73
CA ILE A 102 -3.48 -6.01 -0.04
C ILE A 102 -2.07 -5.72 0.48
N GLU A 103 -1.73 -4.45 0.71
CA GLU A 103 -0.43 -4.04 1.26
C GLU A 103 -0.18 -4.66 2.64
N ASN A 104 -1.17 -4.58 3.52
CA ASN A 104 -1.08 -5.20 4.85
C ASN A 104 -0.92 -6.72 4.76
N ARG A 105 -1.60 -7.40 3.83
CA ARG A 105 -1.43 -8.83 3.59
C ARG A 105 0.00 -9.15 3.12
N HIS A 106 0.55 -8.36 2.19
CA HIS A 106 1.91 -8.55 1.69
C HIS A 106 2.95 -8.38 2.81
N LYS A 107 2.79 -7.35 3.64
CA LYS A 107 3.68 -7.11 4.79
C LYS A 107 3.65 -8.25 5.81
N VAL A 108 2.47 -8.85 6.06
CA VAL A 108 2.33 -10.01 6.95
C VAL A 108 3.01 -11.27 6.38
N ILE A 109 3.09 -11.41 5.05
CA ILE A 109 3.76 -12.55 4.40
C ILE A 109 5.28 -12.38 4.46
N GLU A 110 5.83 -11.19 4.21
CA GLU A 110 7.28 -10.97 4.29
C GLU A 110 7.84 -11.12 5.72
N GLU A 111 7.10 -10.69 6.76
CA GLU A 111 7.52 -10.94 8.15
C GLU A 111 7.46 -12.43 8.54
N LYS A 112 6.77 -13.27 7.75
CA LYS A 112 6.53 -14.69 8.05
C LYS A 112 7.54 -15.63 7.39
N ASP A 113 8.40 -15.16 6.49
CA ASP A 113 9.47 -15.98 5.91
C ASP A 113 10.56 -16.38 6.92
N GLY A 114 10.56 -15.78 8.13
CA GLY A 114 11.31 -16.26 9.28
C GLY A 114 10.56 -17.24 10.20
N SER A 115 9.25 -17.41 10.06
CA SER A 115 8.39 -18.16 10.99
C SER A 115 7.34 -18.99 10.26
N LYS A 116 7.72 -20.23 9.94
CA LYS A 116 6.87 -21.25 9.33
C LYS A 116 5.55 -21.37 10.11
N PRO A 117 4.39 -21.48 9.44
CA PRO A 117 3.12 -21.65 10.12
C PRO A 117 3.10 -22.98 10.87
N SER A 118 3.09 -22.95 12.20
CA SER A 118 2.88 -24.14 13.02
C SER A 118 1.40 -24.26 13.38
N LEU A 119 0.84 -25.44 13.13
CA LEU A 119 -0.47 -25.82 13.64
C LEU A 119 -0.37 -25.89 15.17
N ARG A 120 -0.99 -24.93 15.87
CA ARG A 120 -1.15 -25.01 17.34
C ARG A 120 -2.09 -26.17 17.64
N ARG A 121 -1.53 -27.32 18.00
CA ARG A 121 -2.27 -28.38 18.69
C ARG A 121 -2.71 -27.82 20.03
N THR A 122 -4.02 -27.74 20.24
CA THR A 122 -4.60 -27.43 21.55
C THR A 122 -4.41 -28.65 22.44
N SER A 123 -3.27 -28.73 23.15
CA SER A 123 -3.14 -29.67 24.26
C SER A 123 -3.84 -29.08 25.47
N THR A 124 -5.09 -29.48 25.70
CA THR A 124 -5.70 -29.40 27.04
C THR A 124 -4.96 -30.38 27.93
N SER A 125 -3.96 -29.88 28.64
CA SER A 125 -3.21 -30.63 29.65
C SER A 125 -3.99 -30.63 30.96
N ASP A 126 -4.80 -31.65 31.19
CA ASP A 126 -5.23 -32.00 32.54
C ASP A 126 -4.20 -32.92 33.18
N LYS A 127 -3.75 -32.51 34.36
CA LYS A 127 -2.66 -33.07 35.14
C LYS A 127 -3.26 -34.07 36.12
N THR A 128 -2.99 -35.37 36.00
CA THR A 128 -3.08 -36.29 37.15
C THR A 128 -2.09 -37.44 37.04
N SER A 129 -1.52 -37.77 38.18
CA SER A 129 -0.35 -38.59 38.51
C SER A 129 -0.52 -40.10 38.37
N SER A 130 0.64 -40.77 38.42
CA SER A 130 0.89 -42.14 38.90
C SER A 130 0.88 -43.23 37.83
N GLY A 131 2.00 -43.95 37.76
CA GLY A 131 2.23 -45.01 36.80
C GLY A 131 1.41 -46.26 37.03
N SER A 132 1.19 -47.00 35.94
CA SER A 132 1.30 -48.47 35.91
C SER A 132 1.28 -48.90 34.44
N ASP A 133 2.18 -49.82 34.16
CA ASP A 133 2.33 -50.57 32.91
C ASP A 133 1.01 -51.28 32.57
N LYS A 134 0.48 -51.07 31.35
CA LYS A 134 -0.46 -51.97 30.66
C LYS A 134 -0.74 -51.47 29.24
N SER A 135 -0.38 -52.31 28.27
CA SER A 135 -0.89 -52.32 26.91
C SER A 135 -2.42 -52.26 26.92
N ASP A 136 -3.02 -51.38 26.14
CA ASP A 136 -4.31 -51.61 25.49
C ASP A 136 -4.49 -50.65 24.30
N ASP A 137 -4.75 -51.26 23.15
CA ASP A 137 -4.99 -50.63 21.85
C ASP A 137 -6.34 -49.91 21.82
N ASP A 138 -6.35 -48.61 22.09
CA ASP A 138 -7.50 -47.74 21.81
C ASP A 138 -7.07 -46.50 21.00
N ARG A 139 -6.55 -46.75 19.78
CA ARG A 139 -6.40 -45.70 18.76
C ARG A 139 -7.47 -45.91 17.69
N PRO A 140 -8.40 -44.95 17.48
CA PRO A 140 -9.37 -45.07 16.41
C PRO A 140 -8.64 -45.01 15.08
N THR A 141 -8.57 -46.14 14.39
CA THR A 141 -8.02 -46.23 13.03
C THR A 141 -9.17 -46.08 12.03
N LEU A 142 -9.01 -45.16 11.08
CA LEU A 142 -9.93 -45.00 9.97
C LEU A 142 -9.79 -46.20 9.04
N LYS A 143 -10.68 -47.19 9.17
CA LYS A 143 -10.78 -48.30 8.21
C LYS A 143 -11.31 -47.76 6.89
N ARG A 144 -10.48 -47.82 5.84
CA ARG A 144 -10.98 -47.66 4.45
C ARG A 144 -11.96 -48.79 4.18
N ARG A 145 -13.12 -48.44 3.63
CA ARG A 145 -14.09 -49.40 3.12
C ARG A 145 -13.54 -49.96 1.81
N ASP A 146 -13.28 -51.27 1.77
CA ASP A 146 -12.92 -51.96 0.54
C ASP A 146 -14.22 -52.20 -0.25
N ASP A 147 -14.48 -51.35 -1.24
CA ASP A 147 -15.52 -51.61 -2.24
C ASP A 147 -14.95 -52.63 -3.23
N ASN A 148 -15.27 -53.92 -3.03
CA ASN A 148 -14.93 -54.99 -3.97
C ASN A 148 -16.02 -55.08 -5.07
N PRO A 149 -15.72 -54.80 -6.35
CA PRO A 149 -16.70 -54.85 -7.41
C PRO A 149 -16.64 -56.19 -8.12
N ASN A 150 -17.21 -57.28 -7.56
CA ASN A 150 -17.57 -58.43 -8.38
C ASN A 150 -18.46 -59.47 -7.67
N GLN A 151 -19.66 -59.68 -8.22
CA GLN A 151 -20.24 -60.97 -8.68
C GLN A 151 -21.76 -61.07 -8.40
N ASN A 152 -22.49 -61.12 -9.52
CA ASN A 152 -23.81 -61.71 -9.82
C ASN A 152 -24.84 -61.89 -8.69
#